data_AF-B5JVQ9-F1
#
_entry.id   AF-B5JVQ9-F1
#
_cell.length_a   1.000
_cell.length_b   1.000
_cell.length_c   1.000
_cell.angle_alpha   90.00
_cell.angle_beta   90.00
_cell.angle_gamma   90.00
#
_symmetry.space_group_name_H-M   'P 1'
#
loop_
_entity.id
_entity.type
_entity.pdbx_description
1 polymer ?
#
loop_
_entity_poly.entity_id
_entity_poly.type
_entity_poly.pdbx_seq_one_letter_code
_entity_poly.pdbx_strand_id
1 'polypeptide(L)'
;MSHSTSRYLSHRALIGLDKVGDIVIPGGGPQQLPAFSETGCASSVDEILDATHPDDIQGLQLLLCAATWMPAGFIKGLLWLSAQEGKAPSVIGTALRFLGMGLKGVPVSLYFGNETSPYYQGQTVYDAIEYHVYVEPDYGD
;
A
#
# COMPACT_ATOMS: atom_id res chain seq x y z
N MET A 1 8.82 13.59 11.35
CA MET A 1 8.60 12.35 10.59
C MET A 1 9.54 11.30 11.16
N SER A 2 9.02 10.33 11.91
CA SER A 2 9.81 9.16 12.34
C SER A 2 9.97 8.27 11.12
N HIS A 3 11.18 8.14 10.59
CA HIS A 3 11.40 7.26 9.47
C HIS A 3 11.46 5.82 9.97
N SER A 4 10.44 5.04 9.61
CA SER A 4 10.40 3.60 9.84
C SER A 4 11.65 2.94 9.24
N THR A 5 12.21 1.97 9.94
CA THR A 5 13.28 1.11 9.41
C THR A 5 12.66 -0.21 8.96
N SER A 6 13.15 -0.76 7.85
CA SER A 6 12.68 -2.02 7.27
C SER A 6 13.87 -2.94 7.05
N ARG A 7 13.67 -4.25 7.25
CA ARG A 7 14.66 -5.29 6.94
C ARG A 7 14.84 -5.51 5.44
N TYR A 8 13.78 -5.26 4.67
CA TYR A 8 13.71 -5.59 3.24
C TYR A 8 13.82 -4.38 2.32
N LEU A 9 13.23 -3.26 2.71
CA LEU A 9 13.18 -2.04 1.89
C LEU A 9 14.21 -1.02 2.36
N SER A 10 14.95 -0.47 1.39
CA SER A 10 15.79 0.70 1.65
C SER A 10 14.96 1.90 2.10
N HIS A 11 15.60 2.83 2.80
CA HIS A 11 14.96 4.08 3.25
C HIS A 11 14.29 4.87 2.11
N ARG A 12 14.87 4.85 0.91
CA ARG A 12 14.28 5.49 -0.28
C ARG A 12 13.03 4.78 -0.76
N ALA A 13 13.04 3.45 -0.75
CA ALA A 13 11.86 2.68 -1.10
C ALA A 13 10.71 2.93 -0.12
N LEU A 14 11.00 3.14 1.17
CA LEU A 14 9.99 3.54 2.16
C LEU A 14 9.40 4.94 1.87
N ILE A 15 10.24 5.93 1.53
CA ILE A 15 9.75 7.25 1.08
C ILE A 15 8.89 7.11 -0.19
N GLY A 16 9.32 6.25 -1.12
CA GLY A 16 8.56 5.91 -2.31
C GLY A 16 7.21 5.27 -1.98
N LEU A 17 7.17 4.38 -0.99
CA LEU A 17 5.97 3.72 -0.51
C LEU A 17 4.98 4.72 0.10
N ASP A 18 5.44 5.60 0.99
CA ASP A 18 4.59 6.64 1.57
C ASP A 18 3.98 7.53 0.48
N LYS A 19 4.81 7.96 -0.48
CA LYS A 19 4.36 8.80 -1.60
C LYS A 19 3.37 8.09 -2.52
N VAL A 20 3.60 6.83 -2.86
CA VAL A 20 2.67 6.03 -3.67
C VAL A 20 1.39 5.79 -2.88
N GLY A 21 1.51 5.46 -1.60
CA GLY A 21 0.41 5.28 -0.68
C GLY A 21 -0.48 6.52 -0.61
N ASP A 22 0.07 7.72 -0.45
CA ASP A 22 -0.69 8.97 -0.44
C ASP A 22 -1.34 9.29 -1.79
N ILE A 23 -0.80 8.78 -2.90
CA ILE A 23 -1.44 8.93 -4.22
C ILE A 23 -2.64 7.99 -4.35
N VAL A 24 -2.55 6.78 -3.81
CA VAL A 24 -3.62 5.77 -3.84
C VAL A 24 -4.69 6.07 -2.79
N ILE A 25 -4.27 6.51 -1.61
CA ILE A 25 -5.06 6.77 -0.40
C ILE A 25 -4.64 8.15 0.14
N PRO A 26 -5.12 9.24 -0.48
CA PRO A 26 -4.74 10.61 -0.09
C PRO A 26 -5.36 11.10 1.22
N GLY A 27 -6.23 10.29 1.85
CA GLY A 27 -7.05 10.72 2.98
C GLY A 27 -8.12 11.75 2.59
N GLY A 28 -8.80 12.29 3.60
CA GLY A 28 -9.90 13.24 3.48
C GLY A 28 -11.25 12.60 3.16
N GLY A 29 -12.11 13.35 2.48
CA GLY A 29 -13.49 12.95 2.20
C GLY A 29 -14.47 13.18 3.36
N PRO A 30 -15.75 12.82 3.20
CA PRO A 30 -16.79 13.09 4.19
C PRO A 30 -16.51 12.43 5.56
N GLN A 31 -15.87 11.27 5.53
CA GLN A 31 -15.50 10.46 6.71
C GLN A 31 -14.14 10.87 7.31
N GLN A 32 -13.46 11.89 6.79
CA GLN A 32 -12.16 12.36 7.28
C GLN A 32 -11.12 11.24 7.46
N LEU A 33 -10.98 10.37 6.46
CA LEU A 33 -10.01 9.28 6.51
C LEU A 33 -8.57 9.84 6.58
N PRO A 34 -7.66 9.25 7.37
CA PRO A 34 -6.26 9.64 7.35
C PRO A 34 -5.61 9.31 5.99
N ALA A 35 -4.60 10.07 5.59
CA ALA A 35 -3.75 9.69 4.47
C ALA A 35 -2.87 8.49 4.83
N PHE A 36 -2.40 7.76 3.83
CA PHE A 36 -1.56 6.58 4.05
C PHE A 36 -0.35 6.88 4.95
N SER A 37 0.41 7.92 4.63
CA SER A 37 1.62 8.30 5.38
C SER A 37 1.33 8.77 6.80
N GLU A 38 0.12 9.25 7.09
CA GLU A 38 -0.29 9.70 8.42
C GLU A 38 -0.48 8.50 9.37
N THR A 39 -0.99 7.37 8.88
CA THR A 39 -1.20 6.15 9.68
C THR A 39 0.10 5.48 10.14
N GLY A 40 1.19 5.73 9.41
CA GLY A 40 2.48 5.09 9.66
C GLY A 40 2.51 3.57 9.37
N CYS A 41 1.47 3.01 8.74
CA CYS A 41 1.36 1.57 8.45
C CYS A 41 2.51 1.02 7.58
N ALA A 42 3.26 1.89 6.88
CA ALA A 42 4.50 1.53 6.20
C ALA A 42 5.54 0.86 7.11
N SER A 43 5.47 1.03 8.44
CA SER A 43 6.34 0.29 9.38
C SER A 43 6.12 -1.21 9.38
N SER A 44 4.91 -1.67 9.04
CA SER A 44 4.56 -3.10 9.06
C SER A 44 4.77 -3.78 7.70
N VAL A 45 5.43 -3.10 6.75
CA VAL A 45 5.73 -3.65 5.42
C VAL A 45 6.54 -4.94 5.50
N ASP A 46 7.39 -5.09 6.51
CA ASP A 46 8.20 -6.29 6.71
C ASP A 46 7.35 -7.55 6.90
N GLU A 47 6.16 -7.44 7.48
CA GLU A 47 5.26 -8.58 7.69
C GLU A 47 4.70 -9.13 6.37
N ILE A 48 4.43 -8.24 5.42
CA ILE A 48 4.02 -8.62 4.06
C ILE A 48 5.21 -9.22 3.30
N LEU A 49 6.40 -8.65 3.47
CA LEU A 49 7.58 -9.05 2.71
C LEU A 49 8.21 -10.34 3.22
N ASP A 50 8.03 -10.72 4.49
CA ASP A 50 8.52 -11.99 5.05
C ASP A 50 8.00 -13.21 4.26
N ALA A 51 6.77 -13.15 3.74
CA ALA A 51 6.15 -14.22 2.95
C ALA A 51 6.36 -14.09 1.43
N THR A 52 7.06 -13.04 0.97
CA THR A 52 7.22 -12.69 -0.45
C THR A 52 8.51 -13.29 -1.02
N HIS A 53 8.50 -13.73 -2.28
CA HIS A 53 9.69 -14.27 -2.94
C HIS A 53 10.78 -13.19 -3.08
N PRO A 54 12.08 -13.49 -2.84
CA PRO A 54 13.15 -12.48 -2.84
C PRO A 54 13.26 -11.64 -4.12
N ASP A 55 12.99 -12.24 -5.29
CA ASP A 55 13.01 -11.54 -6.57
C ASP A 55 11.89 -10.49 -6.68
N ASP A 56 10.71 -10.80 -6.13
CA ASP A 56 9.57 -9.87 -6.08
C ASP A 56 9.87 -8.70 -5.12
N ILE A 57 10.54 -8.98 -3.99
CA ILE A 57 11.01 -7.95 -3.04
C ILE A 57 11.98 -6.99 -3.74
N GLN A 58 12.94 -7.52 -4.50
CA GLN A 58 13.90 -6.68 -5.24
C GLN A 58 13.21 -5.83 -6.31
N GLY A 59 12.27 -6.43 -7.05
CA GLY A 59 11.46 -5.71 -8.05
C GLY A 59 10.65 -4.58 -7.42
N LEU A 60 9.98 -4.85 -6.30
CA LEU A 60 9.21 -3.87 -5.54
C LEU A 60 10.12 -2.76 -5.00
N GLN A 61 11.27 -3.10 -4.42
CA GLN A 61 12.24 -2.12 -3.93
C GLN A 61 12.69 -1.18 -5.04
N LEU A 62 13.05 -1.71 -6.21
CA LEU A 62 13.48 -0.89 -7.36
C LEU A 62 12.36 0.05 -7.81
N LEU A 63 11.14 -0.48 -7.90
CA LEU A 63 9.95 0.28 -8.30
C LEU A 63 9.67 1.45 -7.34
N LEU A 64 9.69 1.20 -6.04
CA LEU A 64 9.45 2.22 -5.00
C LEU A 64 10.59 3.24 -4.93
N CYS A 65 11.84 2.80 -5.04
CA CYS A 65 12.99 3.70 -5.16
C CYS A 65 12.82 4.66 -6.35
N ALA A 66 12.40 4.13 -7.51
CA ALA A 66 12.14 4.96 -8.68
C ALA A 66 10.98 5.95 -8.44
N ALA A 67 9.89 5.49 -7.81
CA ALA A 67 8.71 6.32 -7.52
C ALA A 67 9.02 7.53 -6.63
N THR A 68 10.06 7.44 -5.79
CA THR A 68 10.56 8.56 -4.99
C THR A 68 10.81 9.81 -5.83
N TRP A 69 11.42 9.65 -7.00
CA TRP A 69 11.77 10.77 -7.88
C TRP A 69 10.72 11.09 -8.95
N MET A 70 9.80 10.17 -9.23
CA MET A 70 8.78 10.37 -10.26
C MET A 70 7.78 11.48 -9.86
N PRO A 71 7.37 12.37 -10.75
CA PRO A 71 6.26 13.28 -10.48
C PRO A 71 4.97 12.51 -10.15
N ALA A 72 4.14 13.03 -9.26
CA ALA A 72 2.90 12.36 -8.85
C ALA A 72 1.97 12.05 -10.04
N GLY A 73 1.93 12.93 -11.04
CA GLY A 73 1.16 12.69 -12.28
C GLY A 73 1.63 11.46 -13.06
N PHE A 74 2.93 11.16 -13.04
CA PHE A 74 3.47 9.98 -13.71
C PHE A 74 3.08 8.70 -12.99
N ILE A 75 3.15 8.69 -11.65
CA ILE A 75 2.69 7.56 -10.83
C ILE A 75 1.20 7.31 -11.04
N LYS A 76 0.38 8.38 -11.10
CA LYS A 76 -1.05 8.28 -11.45
C LYS A 76 -1.27 7.69 -12.85
N GLY A 77 -0.47 8.09 -13.83
CA GLY A 77 -0.50 7.52 -15.18
C GLY A 77 -0.15 6.03 -15.19
N LEU A 78 0.87 5.63 -14.44
CA LEU A 78 1.25 4.23 -14.27
C LEU A 78 0.14 3.40 -13.61
N LEU A 79 -0.47 3.92 -12.55
CA LEU A 79 -1.63 3.28 -11.91
C LEU A 79 -2.80 3.13 -12.88
N TRP A 80 -3.12 4.18 -13.64
CA TRP A 80 -4.17 4.13 -14.66
C TRP A 80 -3.86 3.11 -15.77
N LEU A 81 -2.60 3.00 -16.18
CA LEU A 81 -2.15 2.04 -17.18
C LEU A 81 -2.22 0.60 -16.64
N SER A 82 -1.84 0.37 -15.38
CA SER A 82 -1.98 -0.95 -14.75
C SER A 82 -3.43 -1.41 -14.69
N ALA A 83 -4.40 -0.49 -14.54
CA ALA A 83 -5.82 -0.81 -14.58
C ALA A 83 -6.32 -1.26 -15.97
N GLN A 84 -5.50 -1.16 -17.02
CA GLN A 84 -5.81 -1.60 -18.38
C GLN A 84 -5.14 -2.91 -18.78
N GLU A 85 -4.60 -3.66 -17.82
CA GLU A 85 -3.92 -4.95 -18.05
C GLU A 85 -4.71 -5.90 -18.97
N GLY A 86 -6.05 -5.94 -18.86
CA GLY A 86 -6.91 -6.80 -19.67
C GLY A 86 -6.97 -6.45 -21.17
N LYS A 87 -6.41 -5.31 -21.59
CA LYS A 87 -6.36 -4.88 -23.00
C LYS A 87 -4.95 -4.97 -23.61
N ALA A 88 -3.94 -5.31 -22.81
CA ALA A 88 -2.56 -5.32 -23.24
C ALA A 88 -2.12 -6.70 -23.80
N PRO A 89 -1.15 -6.75 -24.73
CA PRO A 89 -0.52 -7.99 -25.16
C PRO A 89 0.10 -8.76 -23.98
N SER A 90 0.16 -10.09 -24.03
CA SER A 90 0.48 -10.98 -22.89
C SER A 90 1.69 -10.57 -22.05
N VAL A 91 2.81 -10.19 -22.68
CA VAL A 91 4.04 -9.79 -21.97
C VAL A 91 3.86 -8.45 -21.26
N ILE A 92 3.25 -7.47 -21.93
CA ILE A 92 3.00 -6.13 -21.37
C ILE A 92 1.94 -6.22 -20.27
N GLY A 93 0.89 -7.02 -20.47
CA GLY A 93 -0.14 -7.26 -19.48
C GLY A 93 0.41 -7.83 -18.17
N THR A 94 1.38 -8.75 -18.27
CA THR A 94 2.06 -9.31 -17.09
C THR A 94 2.82 -8.22 -16.31
N ALA A 95 3.60 -7.39 -17.00
CA ALA A 95 4.32 -6.28 -16.37
C ALA A 95 3.38 -5.23 -15.74
N LEU A 96 2.28 -4.90 -16.42
CA LEU A 96 1.25 -4.00 -15.90
C LEU A 96 0.56 -4.54 -14.65
N ARG A 97 0.32 -5.85 -14.61
CA ARG A 97 -0.23 -6.54 -13.44
C ARG A 97 0.72 -6.49 -12.25
N PHE A 98 2.01 -6.79 -12.45
CA PHE A 98 3.01 -6.65 -11.40
C PHE A 98 3.09 -5.21 -10.88
N LEU A 99 3.03 -4.23 -11.77
CA LEU A 99 3.04 -2.83 -11.41
C LEU A 99 1.79 -2.43 -10.62
N GLY A 100 0.61 -2.93 -11.00
CA GLY A 100 -0.64 -2.75 -10.26
C GLY A 100 -0.59 -3.39 -8.87
N MET A 101 -0.10 -4.64 -8.76
CA MET A 101 0.06 -5.32 -7.48
C MET A 101 1.04 -4.59 -6.56
N GLY A 102 2.18 -4.14 -7.08
CA GLY A 102 3.19 -3.42 -6.29
C GLY A 102 2.77 -2.02 -5.87
N LEU A 103 2.27 -1.19 -6.80
CA LEU A 103 1.95 0.21 -6.51
C LEU A 103 0.60 0.40 -5.82
N LYS A 104 -0.39 -0.46 -6.09
CA LYS A 104 -1.72 -0.34 -5.50
C LYS A 104 -1.97 -1.39 -4.44
N GLY A 105 -1.61 -2.65 -4.70
CA GLY A 105 -1.85 -3.76 -3.79
C GLY A 105 -1.17 -3.55 -2.44
N VAL A 106 0.15 -3.29 -2.44
CA VAL A 106 0.92 -3.14 -1.19
C VAL A 106 0.39 -2.02 -0.30
N PRO A 107 0.18 -0.77 -0.76
CA PRO A 107 -0.37 0.28 0.10
C PRO A 107 -1.78 -0.02 0.60
N VAL A 108 -2.66 -0.60 -0.24
CA VAL A 108 -4.02 -0.94 0.18
C VAL A 108 -4.00 -2.05 1.24
N SER A 109 -3.18 -3.07 1.05
CA SER A 109 -3.03 -4.17 2.02
C SER A 109 -2.51 -3.66 3.37
N LEU A 110 -1.52 -2.77 3.38
CA LEU A 110 -1.00 -2.17 4.61
C LEU A 110 -2.05 -1.29 5.30
N TYR A 111 -2.72 -0.42 4.53
CA TYR A 111 -3.68 0.52 5.08
C TYR A 111 -4.90 -0.16 5.70
N PHE A 112 -5.45 -1.19 5.04
CA PHE A 112 -6.59 -1.96 5.57
C PHE A 112 -6.19 -3.14 6.47
N GLY A 113 -4.89 -3.41 6.61
CA GLY A 113 -4.36 -4.33 7.61
C GLY A 113 -4.51 -3.81 9.05
N ASN A 114 -4.86 -2.53 9.22
CA ASN A 114 -5.07 -1.84 10.49
C ASN A 114 -3.86 -1.80 11.44
N GLU A 115 -2.70 -2.24 10.96
CA GLU A 115 -1.40 -2.06 11.59
C GLU A 115 -1.03 -0.56 11.51
N THR A 116 -1.24 0.18 12.60
CA THR A 116 -0.87 1.59 12.71
C THR A 116 0.43 1.72 13.49
N SER A 117 1.20 2.79 13.23
CA SER A 117 2.42 3.04 13.99
C SER A 117 2.12 3.14 15.50
N PRO A 118 3.00 2.66 16.39
CA PRO A 118 2.83 2.79 17.84
C PRO A 118 2.65 4.23 18.34
N TYR A 119 3.01 5.21 17.51
CA TYR A 119 2.92 6.64 17.81
C TYR A 119 1.71 7.32 17.15
N TYR A 120 0.89 6.59 16.40
CA TYR A 120 -0.32 7.13 15.78
C TYR A 120 -1.42 7.28 16.85
N GLN A 121 -1.92 8.51 17.01
CA GLN A 121 -2.99 8.84 17.96
C GLN A 121 -4.28 9.31 17.26
N GLY A 122 -4.34 9.19 15.93
CA GLY A 122 -5.52 9.55 15.14
C GLY A 122 -6.56 8.42 15.10
N GLN A 123 -7.67 8.69 14.42
CA GLN A 123 -8.71 7.69 14.17
C GLN A 123 -8.17 6.59 13.27
N THR A 124 -8.29 5.32 13.67
CA THR A 124 -7.84 4.21 12.82
C THR A 124 -8.73 4.07 11.59
N VAL A 125 -8.25 3.36 10.57
CA VAL A 125 -9.05 3.09 9.36
C VAL A 125 -10.34 2.37 9.73
N TYR A 126 -10.28 1.41 10.65
CA TYR A 126 -11.43 0.64 11.10
C TYR A 126 -12.44 1.49 11.87
N ASP A 127 -11.96 2.42 12.70
CA ASP A 127 -12.82 3.38 13.40
C ASP A 127 -13.55 4.31 12.42
N ALA A 128 -12.89 4.73 11.35
CA ALA A 128 -13.46 5.64 10.36
C ALA A 128 -14.46 4.97 9.40
N ILE A 129 -14.35 3.65 9.19
CA ILE A 129 -15.32 2.87 8.40
C ILE A 129 -16.37 2.15 9.26
N GLU A 130 -16.39 2.40 10.57
CA GLU A 130 -17.31 1.78 11.53
C GLU A 130 -17.28 0.25 11.45
N TYR A 131 -16.08 -0.35 11.32
CA TYR A 131 -15.94 -1.80 11.20
C TYR A 131 -16.25 -2.50 12.53
N HIS A 132 -17.31 -3.30 12.54
CA HIS A 132 -17.72 -4.11 13.69
C HIS A 132 -17.76 -5.60 13.33
N VAL A 133 -17.01 -6.41 14.08
CA VAL A 133 -17.04 -7.87 13.94
C VAL A 133 -18.20 -8.41 14.78
N TYR A 134 -19.20 -8.98 14.11
CA TYR A 134 -20.27 -9.74 14.77
C TYR A 134 -19.97 -11.23 14.61
N VAL A 135 -19.87 -11.94 15.73
CA VAL A 135 -19.77 -13.40 15.75
C VAL A 135 -21.17 -13.94 15.98
N GLU A 136 -21.77 -14.54 14.96
CA GLU A 136 -23.01 -15.29 15.11
C GLU A 136 -22.65 -16.75 15.42
N PRO A 137 -23.04 -17.29 16.58
CA PRO A 137 -22.82 -18.69 16.89
C PRO A 137 -23.65 -19.57 15.96
N ASP A 138 -22.99 -20.42 15.19
CA ASP A 138 -23.62 -21.45 14.36
C ASP A 138 -24.13 -22.58 15.28
N TYR A 139 -25.38 -22.44 15.73
CA TYR A 139 -26.11 -23.55 16.32
C TYR A 139 -26.62 -24.41 15.17
N GLY A 140 -25.81 -25.35 14.70
CA GLY A 140 -26.18 -26.26 13.62
C GLY A 140 -27.50 -26.99 13.92
N ASP A 141 -28.40 -26.97 12.93
CA ASP A 141 -29.63 -27.78 12.89
C ASP A 141 -29.35 -29.26 12.55
#